data_AF-A0A3L6Q185-F1
#
_entry.id   AF-A0A3L6Q185-F1
#
_cell.length_a   1.000
_cell.length_b   1.000
_cell.length_c   1.000
_cell.angle_alpha   90.00
_cell.angle_beta   90.00
_cell.angle_gamma   90.00
#
_symmetry.space_group_name_H-M   'P 1'
#
loop_
_entity.id
_entity.type
_entity.pdbx_description
1 polymer ?
#
loop_
_entity_poly.entity_id
_entity_poly.type
_entity_poly.pdbx_seq_one_letter_code
_entity_poly.pdbx_strand_id
1 'polypeptide(L)'
;MNCTFETLINPEWNVPRYAAEANKITTELVCRPDVPRFSDVLPILLAYVQSRQAPGKPVLWVAHNAKQFDVPFVIQEFERCSAQVPADWLFVDSLCLARKLKKSDGNIGLLNLKALGEHYGVSSEGPSHRAMPDVQALCDILPKITLGLKLTCDGLIGEARKFYDFRKVSRM
;
A
#
# COMPACT_ATOMS: atom_id res chain seq x y z
N MET A 1 -7.72 -6.21 -19.70
CA MET A 1 -8.46 -6.29 -18.43
C MET A 1 -8.05 -5.11 -17.58
N ASN A 2 -8.99 -4.41 -16.94
CA ASN A 2 -8.64 -3.32 -16.03
C ASN A 2 -8.15 -3.93 -14.69
N CYS A 3 -6.83 -3.84 -14.45
CA CYS A 3 -6.16 -4.39 -13.25
C CYS A 3 -6.10 -3.36 -12.11
N THR A 4 -6.93 -2.33 -12.16
CA THR A 4 -6.95 -1.22 -11.20
C THR A 4 -8.25 -1.25 -10.40
N PHE A 5 -8.15 -1.00 -9.09
CA PHE A 5 -9.27 -0.74 -8.19
C PHE A 5 -9.00 0.57 -7.47
N GLU A 6 -9.91 1.53 -7.59
CA GLU A 6 -9.81 2.83 -6.95
C GLU A 6 -11.20 3.30 -6.54
N THR A 7 -11.33 3.78 -5.32
CA THR A 7 -12.54 4.43 -4.84
C THR A 7 -12.19 5.42 -3.74
N LEU A 8 -12.97 6.50 -3.65
CA LEU A 8 -13.01 7.30 -2.44
C LEU A 8 -13.76 6.52 -1.36
N ILE A 9 -13.49 6.86 -0.10
CA ILE A 9 -14.18 6.31 1.07
C ILE A 9 -14.73 7.46 1.89
N ASN A 10 -16.02 7.38 2.24
CA ASN A 10 -16.63 8.24 3.24
C ASN A 10 -16.16 7.77 4.62
N PRO A 11 -15.35 8.55 5.34
CA PRO A 11 -14.81 8.14 6.64
C PRO A 11 -15.83 8.25 7.78
N GLU A 12 -17.04 8.77 7.49
CA GLU A 12 -18.10 9.05 8.46
C GLU A 12 -17.73 10.11 9.51
N TRP A 13 -16.71 10.92 9.21
CA TRP A 13 -16.27 12.07 10.00
C TRP A 13 -15.68 13.15 9.09
N ASN A 14 -15.50 14.36 9.60
CA ASN A 14 -14.80 15.44 8.92
C ASN A 14 -13.32 15.10 8.64
N VAL A 15 -12.86 15.30 7.40
CA VAL A 15 -11.45 15.16 7.04
C VAL A 15 -10.66 16.32 7.69
N PRO A 16 -9.62 16.04 8.49
CA PRO A 16 -8.79 17.09 9.08
C PRO A 16 -8.12 17.96 8.01
N ARG A 17 -8.00 19.27 8.29
CA ARG A 17 -7.43 20.24 7.35
C ARG A 17 -6.05 19.85 6.84
N TYR A 18 -5.15 19.40 7.72
CA TYR A 18 -3.79 18.99 7.32
C TYR A 18 -3.81 17.80 6.36
N ALA A 19 -4.76 16.87 6.50
CA ALA A 19 -4.89 15.71 5.63
C ALA A 19 -5.42 16.15 4.25
N ALA A 20 -6.47 16.98 4.24
CA ALA A 20 -7.03 17.55 3.01
C ALA A 20 -6.01 18.42 2.24
N GLU A 21 -5.18 19.19 2.95
CA GLU A 21 -4.10 19.98 2.34
C GLU A 21 -3.04 19.08 1.70
N ALA A 22 -2.71 17.95 2.32
CA ALA A 22 -1.75 17.00 1.79
C ALA A 22 -2.30 16.24 0.57
N ASN A 23 -3.46 15.58 0.69
CA ASN A 23 -3.98 14.64 -0.30
C ASN A 23 -5.04 15.20 -1.26
N LYS A 24 -5.47 16.46 -1.04
CA LYS A 24 -6.53 17.13 -1.82
C LYS A 24 -7.88 16.41 -1.79
N ILE A 25 -8.16 15.68 -0.71
CA ILE A 25 -9.44 15.01 -0.43
C ILE A 25 -10.12 15.79 0.70
N THR A 26 -11.19 16.52 0.38
CA THR A 26 -11.93 17.32 1.37
C THR A 26 -13.11 16.53 1.94
N THR A 27 -13.65 16.99 3.08
CA THR A 27 -14.88 16.43 3.66
C THR A 27 -16.03 16.46 2.67
N GLU A 28 -16.22 17.57 1.95
CA GLU A 28 -17.30 17.73 0.98
C GLU A 28 -17.19 16.73 -0.17
N LEU A 29 -15.97 16.36 -0.54
CA LEU A 29 -15.72 15.35 -1.57
C LEU A 29 -16.11 13.95 -1.10
N VAL A 30 -15.71 13.55 0.12
CA VAL A 30 -15.95 12.20 0.62
C VAL A 30 -17.34 12.00 1.24
N CYS A 31 -18.07 13.09 1.50
CA CYS A 31 -19.45 13.03 1.98
C CYS A 31 -20.49 13.11 0.84
N ARG A 32 -20.08 13.07 -0.43
CA ARG A 32 -21.03 13.00 -1.55
C ARG A 32 -21.84 11.70 -1.49
N PRO A 33 -23.11 11.70 -1.95
CA PRO A 33 -23.99 10.54 -1.82
C PRO A 33 -23.49 9.26 -2.51
N ASP A 34 -22.68 9.39 -3.56
CA ASP A 34 -22.11 8.31 -4.35
C ASP A 34 -20.80 7.75 -3.79
N VAL A 35 -20.22 8.39 -2.76
CA VAL A 35 -18.98 7.93 -2.14
C VAL A 35 -19.32 6.89 -1.06
N PRO A 36 -18.89 5.63 -1.22
CA PRO A 36 -19.25 4.54 -0.31
C PRO A 36 -18.50 4.64 1.01
N ARG A 37 -19.05 4.02 2.07
CA ARG A 37 -18.30 3.77 3.32
C ARG A 37 -17.39 2.55 3.13
N PHE A 38 -16.42 2.37 4.02
CA PHE A 38 -15.56 1.20 3.95
C PHE A 38 -16.36 -0.12 4.09
N SER A 39 -17.42 -0.15 4.90
CA SER A 39 -18.31 -1.31 5.02
C SER A 39 -18.96 -1.74 3.71
N ASP A 40 -19.26 -0.77 2.84
CA ASP A 40 -19.87 -1.03 1.53
C ASP A 40 -18.81 -1.54 0.54
N VAL A 41 -17.57 -1.04 0.66
CA VAL A 41 -16.45 -1.39 -0.20
C VAL A 41 -15.83 -2.74 0.16
N LEU A 42 -15.79 -3.10 1.45
CA LEU A 42 -15.14 -4.30 1.94
C LEU A 42 -15.52 -5.58 1.17
N PRO A 43 -16.81 -5.93 0.95
CA PRO A 43 -17.16 -7.12 0.17
C PRO A 43 -16.70 -7.03 -1.29
N ILE A 44 -16.73 -5.84 -1.88
CA ILE A 44 -16.27 -5.60 -3.26
C ILE A 44 -14.76 -5.79 -3.36
N LEU A 45 -14.00 -5.26 -2.39
CA LEU A 45 -12.56 -5.41 -2.30
C LEU A 45 -12.15 -6.88 -2.14
N LEU A 46 -12.82 -7.61 -1.24
CA LEU A 46 -12.57 -9.04 -1.04
C LEU A 46 -12.82 -9.83 -2.33
N ALA A 47 -13.95 -9.60 -3.00
CA ALA A 47 -14.26 -10.25 -4.28
C ALA A 47 -13.26 -9.88 -5.39
N TYR A 48 -12.85 -8.62 -5.46
CA TYR A 48 -11.85 -8.13 -6.42
C TYR A 48 -10.51 -8.85 -6.26
N VAL A 49 -10.04 -8.98 -5.01
CA VAL A 49 -8.77 -9.64 -4.70
C VAL A 49 -8.88 -11.15 -4.97
N GLN A 50 -9.95 -11.79 -4.51
CA GLN A 50 -10.18 -13.21 -4.72
C GLN A 50 -10.21 -13.57 -6.22
N SER A 51 -10.83 -12.75 -7.06
CA SER A 51 -10.91 -13.03 -8.51
C SER A 51 -9.57 -12.91 -9.24
N ARG A 52 -8.53 -12.37 -8.58
CA ARG A 52 -7.17 -12.16 -9.14
C ARG A 52 -6.12 -13.01 -8.45
N GLN A 53 -6.48 -13.63 -7.33
CA GLN A 53 -5.60 -14.48 -6.57
C GLN A 53 -5.27 -15.76 -7.36
N ALA A 54 -3.98 -16.06 -7.48
CA ALA A 54 -3.55 -17.32 -8.06
C ALA A 54 -3.94 -18.49 -7.13
N PRO A 55 -4.49 -19.61 -7.66
CA PRO A 55 -4.92 -20.74 -6.84
C PRO A 55 -3.82 -21.24 -5.90
N GLY A 56 -4.13 -21.35 -4.61
CA GLY A 56 -3.21 -21.85 -3.58
C GLY A 56 -2.01 -20.94 -3.28
N LYS A 57 -2.03 -19.68 -3.71
CA LYS A 57 -0.96 -18.70 -3.44
C LYS A 57 -1.48 -17.55 -2.55
N PRO A 58 -0.64 -17.02 -1.64
CA PRO A 58 -1.01 -15.84 -0.86
C PRO A 58 -1.10 -14.59 -1.76
N VAL A 59 -1.80 -13.56 -1.28
CA VAL A 59 -1.87 -12.25 -1.93
C VAL A 59 -0.86 -11.33 -1.29
N LEU A 60 0.01 -10.70 -2.09
CA LEU A 60 0.97 -9.72 -1.58
C LEU A 60 0.41 -8.30 -1.71
N TRP A 61 0.28 -7.62 -0.58
CA TRP A 61 -0.03 -6.20 -0.46
C TRP A 61 1.26 -5.42 -0.28
N VAL A 62 1.59 -4.56 -1.24
CA VAL A 62 2.84 -3.79 -1.21
C VAL A 62 2.52 -2.31 -1.12
N ALA A 63 3.09 -1.62 -0.14
CA ALA A 63 3.06 -0.17 -0.03
C ALA A 63 4.43 0.36 0.42
N HIS A 64 4.65 1.65 0.22
CA HIS A 64 5.89 2.30 0.60
C HIS A 64 5.74 2.97 1.96
N ASN A 65 6.45 2.47 2.98
CA ASN A 65 6.18 2.75 4.40
C ASN A 65 4.90 2.06 4.94
N ALA A 66 4.52 0.94 4.32
CA ALA A 66 3.32 0.17 4.64
C ALA A 66 3.18 -0.10 6.15
N LYS A 67 4.30 -0.42 6.81
CA LYS A 67 4.32 -0.84 8.21
C LYS A 67 3.83 0.24 9.17
N GLN A 68 4.21 1.48 8.90
CA GLN A 68 3.92 2.60 9.78
C GLN A 68 2.64 3.34 9.39
N PHE A 69 2.18 3.16 8.14
CA PHE A 69 1.09 3.95 7.59
C PHE A 69 -0.08 3.08 7.12
N ASP A 70 0.02 2.47 5.94
CA ASP A 70 -1.12 1.83 5.26
C ASP A 70 -1.71 0.65 6.04
N VAL A 71 -0.85 -0.22 6.57
CA VAL A 71 -1.31 -1.48 7.19
C VAL A 71 -2.11 -1.25 8.48
N PRO A 72 -1.72 -0.34 9.40
CA PRO A 72 -2.58 0.09 10.49
C PRO A 72 -3.98 0.54 10.04
N PHE A 73 -4.07 1.38 9.00
CA PHE A 73 -5.37 1.84 8.48
C PHE A 73 -6.23 0.69 7.96
N VAL A 74 -5.66 -0.19 7.13
CA VAL A 74 -6.39 -1.34 6.58
C VAL A 74 -6.94 -2.21 7.72
N ILE A 75 -6.13 -2.52 8.73
CA ILE A 75 -6.59 -3.36 9.84
C ILE A 75 -7.68 -2.68 10.66
N GLN A 76 -7.51 -1.40 10.95
CA GLN A 76 -8.52 -0.65 11.69
C GLN A 76 -9.86 -0.61 10.96
N GLU A 77 -9.84 -0.46 9.62
CA GLU A 77 -11.07 -0.45 8.81
C GLU A 77 -11.74 -1.83 8.73
N PHE A 78 -10.95 -2.92 8.70
CA PHE A 78 -11.49 -4.28 8.88
C PHE A 78 -12.11 -4.47 10.26
N GLU A 79 -11.43 -4.04 11.33
CA GLU A 79 -11.92 -4.11 12.71
C GLU A 79 -13.21 -3.30 12.90
N ARG A 80 -13.32 -2.10 12.32
CA ARG A 80 -14.55 -1.28 12.32
C ARG A 80 -15.73 -2.01 11.68
N CYS A 81 -15.46 -2.85 10.67
CA CYS A 81 -16.47 -3.69 10.02
C CYS A 81 -16.71 -5.03 10.73
N SER A 82 -16.13 -5.26 11.90
CA SER A 82 -16.15 -6.56 12.60
C SER A 82 -15.66 -7.71 11.71
N ALA A 83 -14.72 -7.42 10.80
CA ALA A 83 -14.15 -8.36 9.86
C ALA A 83 -12.68 -8.64 10.18
N GLN A 84 -12.19 -9.78 9.71
CA GLN A 84 -10.78 -10.13 9.80
C GLN A 84 -10.10 -9.96 8.45
N VAL A 85 -8.88 -9.42 8.46
CA VAL A 85 -8.02 -9.45 7.26
C VAL A 85 -7.75 -10.92 6.91
N PRO A 86 -7.92 -11.33 5.64
CA PRO A 86 -7.65 -12.71 5.24
C PRO A 86 -6.25 -13.17 5.61
N ALA A 87 -6.13 -14.38 6.16
CA ALA A 87 -4.88 -14.90 6.71
C ALA A 87 -3.76 -15.09 5.66
N ASP A 88 -4.15 -15.19 4.39
CA ASP A 88 -3.28 -15.34 3.24
C ASP A 88 -2.95 -14.01 2.54
N TRP A 89 -3.43 -12.88 3.04
CA TRP A 89 -2.93 -11.56 2.66
C TRP A 89 -1.63 -11.31 3.39
N LEU A 90 -0.55 -11.04 2.67
CA LEU A 90 0.75 -10.74 3.26
C LEU A 90 1.21 -9.34 2.88
N PHE A 91 1.77 -8.60 3.83
CA PHE A 91 2.18 -7.22 3.62
C PHE A 91 3.69 -7.09 3.42
N VAL A 92 4.09 -6.33 2.41
CA VAL A 92 5.49 -6.01 2.12
C VAL A 92 5.66 -4.49 2.18
N ASP A 93 6.64 -4.06 2.97
CA ASP A 93 7.04 -2.66 3.04
C ASP A 93 8.21 -2.39 2.07
N SER A 94 7.93 -1.72 0.96
CA SER A 94 8.95 -1.44 -0.05
C SER A 94 10.03 -0.48 0.44
N LEU A 95 9.77 0.35 1.46
CA LEU A 95 10.78 1.20 2.08
C LEU A 95 11.82 0.35 2.80
N CYS A 96 11.42 -0.76 3.43
CA CYS A 96 12.36 -1.69 4.04
C CYS A 96 13.26 -2.36 2.99
N LEU A 97 12.72 -2.69 1.82
CA LEU A 97 13.49 -3.20 0.69
C LEU A 97 14.46 -2.15 0.14
N ALA A 98 14.00 -0.91 -0.07
CA ALA A 98 14.84 0.19 -0.53
C ALA A 98 16.01 0.46 0.44
N ARG A 99 15.78 0.39 1.75
CA ARG A 99 16.84 0.48 2.78
C ARG A 99 17.87 -0.64 2.66
N LYS A 100 17.45 -1.87 2.35
CA LYS A 100 18.38 -2.99 2.12
C LYS A 100 19.21 -2.77 0.88
N LEU A 101 18.59 -2.33 -0.21
CA LEU A 101 19.28 -2.07 -1.46
C LEU A 101 20.31 -0.95 -1.31
N LYS A 102 19.93 0.14 -0.61
CA LYS A 102 20.86 1.23 -0.30
C LYS A 102 22.09 0.73 0.48
N LYS A 103 21.92 -0.22 1.40
CA LYS A 103 23.05 -0.80 2.16
C LYS A 103 23.95 -1.68 1.30
N SER A 104 23.42 -2.35 0.28
CA SER A 104 24.21 -3.23 -0.58
C SER A 104 24.89 -2.50 -1.75
N ASP A 105 24.25 -1.49 -2.32
CA ASP A 105 24.69 -0.80 -3.56
C ASP A 105 25.23 0.62 -3.30
N GLY A 106 24.86 1.27 -2.18
CA GLY A 106 25.41 2.57 -1.76
C GLY A 106 24.97 3.79 -2.60
N ASN A 107 24.50 3.58 -3.83
CA ASN A 107 24.21 4.63 -4.82
C ASN A 107 22.85 5.31 -4.66
N ILE A 108 22.00 4.84 -3.73
CA ILE A 108 20.65 5.38 -3.53
C ILE A 108 20.67 6.49 -2.47
N GLY A 109 20.21 7.68 -2.87
CA GLY A 109 20.09 8.86 -2.03
C GLY A 109 18.94 8.78 -1.01
N LEU A 110 17.98 9.68 -1.13
CA LEU A 110 16.77 9.66 -0.30
C LEU A 110 15.87 8.48 -0.68
N LEU A 111 15.13 7.95 0.31
CA LEU A 111 14.36 6.71 0.14
C LEU A 111 12.85 6.93 0.12
N ASN A 112 12.35 8.17 0.14
CA ASN A 112 10.93 8.40 -0.05
C ASN A 112 10.54 8.08 -1.51
N LEU A 113 9.25 7.78 -1.73
CA LEU A 113 8.75 7.30 -3.03
C LEU A 113 9.11 8.25 -4.18
N LYS A 114 8.97 9.57 -3.98
CA LYS A 114 9.31 10.59 -4.97
C LYS A 114 10.79 10.52 -5.36
N ALA A 115 11.69 10.50 -4.38
CA ALA A 115 13.14 10.44 -4.62
C ALA A 115 13.57 9.13 -5.29
N LEU A 116 12.92 8.01 -4.96
CA LEU A 116 13.14 6.74 -5.65
C LEU A 116 12.64 6.81 -7.10
N GLY A 117 11.50 7.46 -7.35
CA GLY A 117 11.00 7.73 -8.68
C GLY A 117 11.99 8.55 -9.51
N GLU A 118 12.47 9.67 -8.97
CA GLU A 118 13.50 10.51 -9.60
C GLU A 118 14.78 9.73 -9.90
N HIS A 119 15.26 8.92 -8.94
CA HIS A 119 16.45 8.10 -9.10
C HIS A 119 16.32 7.06 -10.23
N TYR A 120 15.14 6.48 -10.42
CA TYR A 120 14.88 5.48 -11.47
C TYR A 120 14.29 6.05 -12.77
N GLY A 121 14.15 7.38 -12.87
CA GLY A 121 13.54 8.03 -14.04
C GLY A 121 12.05 7.74 -14.22
N VAL A 122 11.33 7.47 -13.13
CA VAL A 122 9.88 7.29 -13.12
C VAL A 122 9.20 8.64 -12.98
N SER A 123 8.43 9.03 -13.99
CA SER A 123 7.60 10.23 -13.96
C SER A 123 6.26 9.90 -13.28
N SER A 124 5.96 10.54 -12.14
CA SER A 124 4.61 10.52 -11.60
C SER A 124 3.80 11.63 -12.27
N GLU A 125 2.90 11.27 -13.19
CA GLU A 125 1.90 12.21 -13.69
C GLU A 125 0.72 12.25 -12.70
N GLY A 126 0.49 13.41 -12.07
CA GLY A 126 -0.68 13.62 -11.22
C GLY A 126 -0.41 14.45 -9.97
N PRO A 127 -1.48 14.77 -9.20
CA PRO A 127 -1.33 15.51 -7.95
C PRO A 127 -0.53 14.68 -6.95
N SER A 128 0.49 15.31 -6.33
CA SER A 128 1.25 14.68 -5.26
C SER A 128 0.32 14.24 -4.11
N HIS A 129 0.62 13.07 -3.52
CA HIS A 129 -0.12 12.47 -2.39
C HIS A 129 -1.55 12.01 -2.69
N ARG A 130 -1.86 11.72 -3.95
CA ARG A 130 -3.03 10.90 -4.31
C ARG A 130 -2.61 9.43 -4.35
N ALA A 131 -3.48 8.57 -3.81
CA ALA A 131 -3.18 7.15 -3.67
C ALA A 131 -2.85 6.47 -5.03
N MET A 132 -3.61 6.74 -6.09
CA MET A 132 -3.39 6.06 -7.37
C MET A 132 -2.07 6.44 -8.06
N PRO A 133 -1.69 7.74 -8.19
CA PRO A 133 -0.35 8.10 -8.65
C PRO A 133 0.78 7.48 -7.83
N ASP A 134 0.63 7.39 -6.50
CA ASP A 134 1.64 6.75 -5.64
C ASP A 134 1.71 5.23 -5.90
N VAL A 135 0.57 4.55 -6.11
CA VAL A 135 0.52 3.13 -6.50
C VAL A 135 1.18 2.91 -7.86
N GLN A 136 0.92 3.77 -8.85
CA GLN A 136 1.53 3.70 -10.17
C GLN A 136 3.05 3.86 -10.11
N ALA A 137 3.53 4.88 -9.39
CA ALA A 137 4.96 5.07 -9.18
C ALA A 137 5.60 3.86 -8.48
N LEU A 138 4.92 3.29 -7.47
CA LEU A 138 5.40 2.09 -6.79
C LEU A 138 5.45 0.86 -7.70
N CYS A 139 4.48 0.69 -8.62
CA CYS A 139 4.50 -0.38 -9.62
C CYS A 139 5.75 -0.32 -10.52
N ASP A 140 6.24 0.87 -10.83
CA ASP A 140 7.45 1.05 -11.64
C ASP A 140 8.75 0.93 -10.83
N ILE A 141 8.73 1.37 -9.57
CA ILE A 141 9.90 1.37 -8.66
C ILE A 141 10.17 -0.03 -8.08
N LEU A 142 9.13 -0.77 -7.67
CA LEU A 142 9.28 -2.05 -7.00
C LEU A 142 10.08 -3.08 -7.82
N PRO A 143 9.87 -3.25 -9.14
CA PRO A 143 10.71 -4.09 -9.99
C PRO A 143 12.19 -3.69 -9.98
N LYS A 144 12.50 -2.39 -9.93
CA LYS A 144 13.90 -1.90 -9.86
C LYS A 144 14.55 -2.30 -8.55
N ILE A 145 13.84 -2.13 -7.43
CA ILE A 145 14.34 -2.50 -6.10
C ILE A 145 14.55 -4.01 -6.01
N THR A 146 13.56 -4.79 -6.42
CA THR A 146 13.61 -6.26 -6.33
C THR A 146 14.69 -6.84 -7.24
N LEU A 147 14.87 -6.29 -8.45
CA LEU A 147 15.97 -6.67 -9.35
C LEU A 147 17.35 -6.33 -8.73
N GLY A 148 17.52 -5.13 -8.19
CA GLY A 148 18.76 -4.73 -7.52
C GLY A 148 19.12 -5.63 -6.33
N LEU A 149 18.12 -6.09 -5.59
CA LEU A 149 18.28 -7.07 -4.50
C LEU A 149 18.39 -8.52 -4.97
N LYS A 150 18.23 -8.81 -6.26
CA LYS A 150 18.11 -10.16 -6.82
C LYS A 150 17.04 -10.99 -6.09
N LEU A 151 15.94 -10.34 -5.72
CA LEU A 151 14.89 -10.93 -4.91
C LEU A 151 13.97 -11.80 -5.77
N THR A 152 13.79 -13.06 -5.39
CA THR A 152 12.80 -13.96 -6.01
C THR A 152 11.40 -13.74 -5.43
N CYS A 153 10.37 -14.33 -6.04
CA CYS A 153 9.01 -14.34 -5.48
C CYS A 153 8.97 -14.94 -4.06
N ASP A 154 9.69 -16.05 -3.83
CA ASP A 154 9.80 -16.66 -2.50
C ASP A 154 10.55 -15.75 -1.52
N GLY A 155 11.57 -15.03 -2.00
CA GLY A 155 12.24 -13.99 -1.24
C GLY A 155 11.27 -12.88 -0.79
N LEU A 156 10.37 -12.45 -1.68
CA LEU A 156 9.35 -11.43 -1.38
C LEU A 156 8.33 -11.93 -0.34
N ILE A 157 7.89 -13.19 -0.45
CA ILE A 157 7.06 -13.83 0.57
C ILE A 157 7.82 -13.91 1.91
N GLY A 158 9.11 -14.22 1.88
CA GLY A 158 9.97 -14.22 3.06
C GLY A 158 10.07 -12.84 3.73
N GLU A 159 10.15 -11.77 2.95
CA GLU A 159 10.09 -10.39 3.45
C GLU A 159 8.73 -10.07 4.08
N ALA A 160 7.64 -10.54 3.48
CA ALA A 160 6.30 -10.39 4.04
C ALA A 160 6.12 -11.13 5.37
N ARG A 161 6.74 -12.31 5.55
CA ARG A 161 6.71 -13.05 6.82
C ARG A 161 7.43 -12.30 7.94
N LYS A 162 8.59 -11.69 7.66
CA LYS A 162 9.32 -10.86 8.63
C LYS A 162 8.49 -9.67 9.13
N PHE A 163 7.63 -9.14 8.29
CA PHE A 163 6.69 -8.07 8.66
C PHE A 163 5.70 -8.54 9.75
N TYR A 164 5.18 -9.76 9.64
CA TYR A 164 4.27 -10.34 10.62
C TYR A 164 4.93 -10.62 11.97
N ASP A 165 6.13 -11.20 11.95
CA ASP A 165 6.86 -11.53 13.17
C ASP A 165 7.16 -10.28 14.00
N PHE A 166 7.50 -9.16 13.36
CA PHE A 166 7.67 -7.90 14.06
C PHE A 166 6.39 -7.45 14.79
N ARG A 167 5.21 -7.60 14.17
CA ARG A 167 3.96 -7.15 14.80
C ARG A 167 3.51 -8.02 15.96
N LYS A 168 3.87 -9.30 15.97
CA LYS A 168 3.67 -10.16 17.15
C LYS A 168 4.51 -9.67 18.33
N VAL A 169 5.77 -9.28 18.07
CA VAL A 169 6.67 -8.77 19.10
C VAL A 169 6.25 -7.39 19.61
N SER A 170 5.70 -6.50 18.77
CA SER A 170 5.25 -5.16 19.20
C SER A 170 3.87 -5.13 19.89
N ARG A 171 3.18 -6.27 20.00
CA ARG A 171 1.91 -6.43 20.74
C ARG A 171 2.09 -7.15 22.09
N MET A 172 3.33 -7.50 22.46
CA MET A 172 3.73 -7.96 23.80
C MET A 172 4.35 -6.81 24.57
#